data_AF-A0A183G424-F1
#
_entry.id   AF-A0A183G424-F1
#
_cell.length_a   1.000
_cell.length_b   1.000
_cell.length_c   1.000
_cell.angle_alpha   90.00
_cell.angle_beta   90.00
_cell.angle_gamma   90.00
#
_symmetry.space_group_name_H-M   'P 1'
#
loop_
_entity.id
_entity.type
_entity.pdbx_description
1 polymer ?
#
loop_
_entity_poly.entity_id
_entity_poly.type
_entity_poly.pdbx_seq_one_letter_code
_entity_poly.pdbx_strand_id
1 'polypeptide(L)'
;MVQIWQMEAYPCGDPRLPHHLFPPKMITPDELSKRTGTLYYKLDTLDQVALSKRLKVMKMERNFTREDIFTLDAETTANFRDKIDELFEESNQPVDQARMIIDGSAYYDVEDKVSRRVAGDQETSPATPRETQNFSTTLRDYVMRVERSEEDSS
;
A
#
# COMPACT_ATOMS: atom_id res chain seq x y z
N MET A 1 8.85 9.47 2.14
CA MET A 1 7.91 10.53 1.77
C MET A 1 6.89 9.99 0.76
N VAL A 2 5.61 9.94 1.12
CA VAL A 2 4.56 9.39 0.24
C VAL A 2 4.34 10.28 -0.99
N GLN A 3 4.20 9.67 -2.15
CA GLN A 3 3.82 10.36 -3.38
C GLN A 3 2.58 9.68 -3.97
N ILE A 4 1.64 10.48 -4.45
CA ILE A 4 0.39 9.96 -5.02
C ILE A 4 0.13 10.69 -6.33
N TRP A 5 -0.16 9.94 -7.38
CA TRP A 5 -0.49 10.50 -8.68
C TRP A 5 -1.55 9.68 -9.41
N GLN A 6 -2.16 10.32 -10.41
CA GLN A 6 -3.09 9.67 -11.32
C GLN A 6 -2.32 8.92 -12.41
N MET A 7 -2.66 7.65 -12.64
CA MET A 7 -2.08 6.84 -13.71
C MET A 7 -2.78 7.08 -15.05
N GLU A 8 -2.12 6.69 -16.14
CA GLU A 8 -2.76 6.60 -17.45
C GLU A 8 -3.82 5.51 -17.50
N ALA A 9 -4.79 5.62 -18.42
CA ALA A 9 -5.91 4.68 -18.52
C ALA A 9 -5.50 3.27 -18.96
N TYR A 10 -4.33 3.14 -19.61
CA TYR A 10 -3.80 1.88 -20.13
C TYR A 10 -2.29 1.82 -19.91
N PRO A 11 -1.83 1.59 -18.65
CA PRO A 11 -0.41 1.43 -18.38
C PRO A 11 0.09 0.18 -19.10
N CYS A 12 1.01 0.35 -20.03
CA CYS A 12 1.60 -0.74 -20.79
C CYS A 12 3.07 -0.92 -20.42
N GLY A 13 3.52 -2.17 -20.30
CA GLY A 13 4.88 -2.52 -19.92
C GLY A 13 5.01 -2.97 -18.47
N ASP A 14 6.18 -2.70 -17.88
CA ASP A 14 6.53 -3.21 -16.55
C ASP A 14 5.70 -2.50 -15.45
N PRO A 15 4.89 -3.22 -14.65
CA PRO A 15 4.05 -2.63 -13.61
C PRO A 15 4.85 -1.93 -12.51
N ARG A 16 6.15 -2.21 -12.39
CA ARG A 16 7.08 -1.59 -11.42
C ARG A 16 7.57 -0.20 -11.84
N LEU A 17 7.16 0.30 -13.01
CA LEU A 17 7.45 1.66 -13.44
C LEU A 17 6.42 2.66 -12.86
N PRO A 18 6.75 3.95 -12.72
CA PRO A 18 5.82 4.91 -12.11
C PRO A 18 4.50 5.14 -12.88
N HIS A 19 4.47 4.94 -14.20
CA HIS A 19 3.28 5.15 -15.05
C HIS A 19 2.58 6.50 -14.85
N HIS A 20 3.37 7.59 -14.91
CA HIS A 20 2.87 8.96 -14.80
C HIS A 20 2.06 9.37 -16.04
N LEU A 21 0.98 10.12 -15.82
CA LEU A 21 0.39 10.94 -16.86
C LEU A 21 1.37 12.04 -17.31
N PHE A 22 1.28 12.46 -18.57
CA PHE A 22 1.97 13.65 -19.06
C PHE A 22 0.95 14.75 -19.41
N PRO A 23 0.96 15.90 -18.71
CA PRO A 23 1.81 16.26 -17.57
C PRO A 23 1.46 15.51 -16.26
N PRO A 24 2.40 15.34 -15.31
CA PRO A 24 2.17 14.63 -14.07
C PRO A 24 1.08 15.27 -13.21
N LYS A 25 0.10 14.48 -12.81
CA LYS A 25 -1.01 14.94 -11.97
C LYS A 25 -0.90 14.34 -10.58
N MET A 26 -0.21 15.06 -9.71
CA MET A 26 -0.06 14.70 -8.29
C MET A 26 -1.36 15.00 -7.55
N ILE A 27 -1.69 14.15 -6.58
CA ILE A 27 -2.85 14.32 -5.70
C ILE A 27 -2.41 14.27 -4.24
N THR A 28 -3.17 14.91 -3.37
CA THR A 28 -2.88 14.90 -1.93
C THR A 28 -3.50 13.67 -1.26
N PRO A 29 -2.97 13.22 -0.10
CA PRO A 29 -3.57 12.13 0.66
C PRO A 29 -5.02 12.41 1.08
N ASP A 30 -5.35 13.67 1.37
CA ASP A 30 -6.73 14.10 1.67
C ASP A 30 -7.67 13.91 0.49
N GLU A 31 -7.19 14.17 -0.73
CA GLU A 31 -7.98 13.96 -1.94
C GLU A 31 -8.18 12.46 -2.23
N LEU A 32 -7.15 11.64 -2.01
CA LEU A 32 -7.27 10.18 -2.09
C LEU A 32 -8.33 9.68 -1.10
N SER A 33 -8.23 10.07 0.18
CA SER A 33 -9.17 9.68 1.22
C SER A 33 -10.61 10.08 0.91
N LYS A 34 -10.86 11.26 0.35
CA LYS A 34 -12.22 11.69 -0.02
C LYS A 34 -12.81 10.89 -1.18
N ARG A 35 -11.97 10.32 -2.04
CA ARG A 35 -12.41 9.63 -3.26
C ARG A 35 -12.54 8.12 -3.05
N THR A 36 -11.55 7.50 -2.43
CA THR A 36 -11.42 6.04 -2.25
C THR A 36 -11.63 5.62 -0.80
N GLY A 37 -11.75 6.56 0.14
CA GLY A 37 -11.76 6.24 1.57
C GLY A 37 -10.41 5.79 2.13
N THR A 38 -9.37 5.68 1.30
CA THR A 38 -8.01 5.30 1.72
C THR A 38 -7.43 6.37 2.64
N LEU A 39 -7.14 5.99 3.89
CA LEU A 39 -6.47 6.85 4.84
C LEU A 39 -4.96 6.67 4.74
N TYR A 40 -4.24 7.78 4.86
CA TYR A 40 -2.80 7.76 4.95
C TYR A 40 -2.37 8.13 6.38
N TYR A 41 -1.52 7.31 6.96
CA TYR A 41 -0.87 7.60 8.23
C TYR A 41 0.63 7.73 8.00
N LYS A 42 1.17 8.92 8.31
CA LYS A 42 2.60 9.11 8.46
C LYS A 42 3.02 8.56 9.82
N LEU A 43 3.94 7.61 9.83
CA LEU A 43 4.44 6.98 11.04
C LEU A 43 5.92 7.30 11.19
N ASP A 44 6.29 7.94 12.30
CA ASP A 44 7.70 8.17 12.60
C ASP A 44 8.33 6.88 13.09
N THR A 45 9.24 6.31 12.30
CA THR A 45 9.90 5.04 12.64
C THR A 45 11.05 5.23 13.62
N LEU A 46 11.54 6.45 13.80
CA LEU A 46 12.61 6.79 14.72
C LEU A 46 12.11 6.92 16.16
N ASP A 47 10.86 7.34 16.35
CA ASP A 47 10.20 7.43 17.66
C ASP A 47 9.27 6.24 17.92
N GLN A 48 9.81 5.22 18.61
CA GLN A 48 9.04 4.03 19.02
C GLN A 48 7.82 4.36 19.89
N VAL A 49 7.86 5.42 20.70
CA VAL A 49 6.76 5.78 21.59
C VAL A 49 5.61 6.39 20.79
N ALA A 50 5.93 7.32 19.88
CA ALA A 50 4.95 7.91 18.97
C ALA A 50 4.33 6.85 18.04
N LEU A 51 5.16 5.96 17.48
CA LEU A 51 4.72 4.84 16.64
C LEU A 51 3.74 3.94 17.39
N SER A 52 4.10 3.49 18.59
CA SER A 52 3.26 2.63 19.44
C SER A 52 1.90 3.26 19.74
N LYS A 53 1.89 4.57 20.02
CA LYS A 53 0.65 5.31 20.30
C LYS A 53 -0.22 5.40 19.06
N ARG A 54 0.36 5.70 17.90
CA ARG A 54 -0.38 5.82 16.64
C ARG A 54 -0.95 4.48 16.21
N LEU A 55 -0.18 3.41 16.33
CA LEU A 55 -0.63 2.03 16.08
C LEU A 55 -1.78 1.62 17.01
N LYS A 56 -1.71 1.95 18.30
CA LYS A 56 -2.81 1.66 19.24
C LYS A 56 -4.10 2.36 18.84
N VAL A 57 -4.04 3.65 18.47
CA VAL A 57 -5.22 4.40 18.02
C VAL A 57 -5.79 3.76 16.76
N MET A 58 -4.94 3.44 15.78
CA MET A 58 -5.35 2.81 14.53
C MET A 58 -6.01 1.44 14.73
N LYS A 59 -5.44 0.62 15.61
CA LYS A 59 -6.03 -0.68 16.00
C LYS A 59 -7.40 -0.53 16.66
N MET A 60 -7.57 0.49 17.52
CA MET A 60 -8.84 0.74 18.20
C MET A 60 -9.91 1.31 17.27
N GLU A 61 -9.53 2.18 16.31
CA GLU A 61 -10.48 2.82 15.38
C GLU A 61 -11.08 1.84 14.37
N ARG A 62 -10.29 0.86 13.91
CA ARG A 62 -10.68 -0.10 12.84
C ARG A 62 -10.63 -1.56 13.27
N ASN A 63 -10.57 -1.81 14.57
CA ASN A 63 -10.62 -3.14 15.18
C ASN A 63 -9.66 -4.19 14.56
N PHE A 64 -8.46 -3.75 14.14
CA PHE A 64 -7.45 -4.64 13.58
C PHE A 64 -6.96 -5.65 14.64
N THR A 65 -7.43 -6.88 14.53
CA THR A 65 -7.09 -7.98 15.44
C THR A 65 -5.88 -8.77 14.99
N ARG A 66 -5.66 -8.85 13.67
CA ARG A 66 -4.57 -9.62 13.08
C ARG A 66 -3.46 -8.72 12.57
N GLU A 67 -2.22 -9.14 12.80
CA GLU A 67 -1.02 -8.50 12.26
C GLU A 67 -0.08 -9.57 11.71
N ASP A 68 0.36 -9.41 10.47
CA ASP A 68 1.32 -10.29 9.81
C ASP A 68 2.45 -9.45 9.19
N ILE A 69 3.67 -9.99 9.19
CA ILE A 69 4.81 -9.36 8.53
C ILE A 69 5.01 -10.02 7.18
N PHE A 70 4.94 -9.21 6.13
CA PHE A 70 5.16 -9.63 4.75
C PHE A 70 6.49 -9.05 4.25
N THR A 71 7.40 -9.93 3.87
CA THR A 71 8.69 -9.55 3.28
C THR A 71 8.77 -10.16 1.89
N LEU A 72 9.09 -9.32 0.91
CA LEU A 72 9.27 -9.73 -0.47
C LEU A 72 10.55 -9.13 -1.01
N ASP A 73 11.44 -10.02 -1.44
CA ASP A 73 12.82 -9.72 -1.79
C ASP A 73 13.24 -10.65 -2.93
N ALA A 74 13.70 -10.08 -4.05
CA ALA A 74 14.12 -10.86 -5.21
C ALA A 74 15.31 -11.79 -4.93
N GLU A 75 16.15 -11.49 -3.94
CA GLU A 75 17.31 -12.33 -3.62
C GLU A 75 16.95 -13.53 -2.74
N THR A 76 16.05 -13.34 -1.77
CA THR A 76 15.74 -14.35 -0.75
C THR A 76 14.40 -15.07 -0.96
N THR A 77 13.47 -14.48 -1.72
CA THR A 77 12.14 -15.04 -1.92
C THR A 77 12.13 -16.00 -3.12
N ALA A 78 11.96 -17.28 -2.86
CA ALA A 78 11.68 -18.26 -3.92
C ALA A 78 10.37 -17.89 -4.64
N ASN A 79 10.36 -18.01 -5.97
CA ASN A 79 9.23 -17.65 -6.83
C ASN A 79 8.81 -16.17 -6.70
N PHE A 80 9.77 -15.26 -6.55
CA PHE A 80 9.53 -13.82 -6.46
C PHE A 80 8.63 -13.29 -7.59
N ARG A 81 8.89 -13.70 -8.85
CA ARG A 81 8.11 -13.26 -10.02
C ARG A 81 6.66 -13.71 -9.91
N ASP A 82 6.44 -15.00 -9.65
CA ASP A 82 5.08 -15.55 -9.53
C ASP A 82 4.29 -14.86 -8.40
N LYS A 83 4.95 -14.57 -7.26
CA LYS A 83 4.32 -13.80 -6.17
C LYS A 83 4.01 -12.36 -6.54
N ILE A 84 4.89 -11.69 -7.28
CA ILE A 84 4.62 -10.34 -7.77
C ILE A 84 3.44 -10.35 -8.73
N ASP A 85 3.38 -11.32 -9.64
CA ASP A 85 2.28 -11.45 -10.59
C ASP A 85 0.96 -11.74 -9.86
N GLU A 86 0.97 -12.62 -8.85
CA GLU A 86 -0.18 -12.90 -7.98
C GLU A 86 -0.65 -11.66 -7.19
N LEU A 87 0.29 -10.85 -6.68
CA LEU A 87 -0.02 -9.63 -5.92
C LEU A 87 -0.43 -8.45 -6.82
N PHE A 88 -0.05 -8.49 -8.09
CA PHE A 88 -0.46 -7.51 -9.09
C PHE A 88 -1.83 -7.87 -9.67
N GLU A 89 -2.24 -9.13 -9.59
CA GLU A 89 -3.59 -9.56 -9.93
C GLU A 89 -4.61 -8.94 -8.97
N GLU A 90 -5.76 -8.56 -9.52
CA GLU A 90 -6.80 -7.82 -8.83
C GLU A 90 -7.36 -8.62 -7.63
N SER A 91 -6.95 -8.27 -6.40
CA SER A 91 -7.46 -8.93 -5.20
C SER A 91 -8.49 -8.06 -4.49
N ASN A 92 -9.75 -8.51 -4.49
CA ASN A 92 -10.81 -7.87 -3.71
C ASN A 92 -10.76 -8.38 -2.27
N GLN A 93 -10.30 -7.54 -1.34
CA GLN A 93 -10.21 -7.91 0.06
C GLN A 93 -11.55 -7.69 0.77
N PRO A 94 -12.12 -8.69 1.47
CA PRO A 94 -13.41 -8.57 2.14
C PRO A 94 -13.33 -7.82 3.47
N VAL A 95 -12.15 -7.41 3.92
CA VAL A 95 -11.95 -6.71 5.18
C VAL A 95 -11.06 -5.50 4.94
N ASP A 96 -11.18 -4.50 5.80
CA ASP A 96 -10.27 -3.38 5.79
C ASP A 96 -8.84 -3.87 6.07
N GLN A 97 -7.89 -3.35 5.30
CA GLN A 97 -6.48 -3.70 5.46
C GLN A 97 -5.64 -2.44 5.65
N ALA A 98 -4.76 -2.50 6.64
CA ALA A 98 -3.75 -1.50 6.88
C ALA A 98 -2.37 -2.08 6.61
N ARG A 99 -1.66 -1.48 5.65
CA ARG A 99 -0.32 -1.91 5.28
C ARG A 99 0.66 -0.83 5.69
N MET A 100 1.73 -1.21 6.38
CA MET A 100 2.76 -0.29 6.86
C MET A 100 4.10 -0.75 6.31
N ILE A 101 4.76 0.05 5.48
CA ILE A 101 6.10 -0.25 4.99
C ILE A 101 7.11 0.00 6.11
N ILE A 102 7.80 -1.06 6.52
CA ILE A 102 8.90 -1.01 7.49
C ILE A 102 10.21 -0.70 6.77
N ASP A 103 10.42 -1.31 5.60
CA ASP A 103 11.63 -1.16 4.81
C ASP A 103 11.36 -1.36 3.31
N GLY A 104 12.18 -0.75 2.47
CA GLY A 104 12.01 -0.78 1.02
C GLY A 104 10.97 0.20 0.49
N SER A 105 10.43 -0.10 -0.71
CA SER A 105 9.45 0.76 -1.38
C SER A 105 8.56 -0.01 -2.34
N ALA A 106 7.29 0.36 -2.38
CA ALA A 106 6.28 -0.28 -3.21
C ALA A 106 5.23 0.71 -3.72
N TYR A 107 4.54 0.26 -4.77
CA TYR A 107 3.38 0.92 -5.34
C TYR A 107 2.11 0.19 -4.91
N TYR A 108 1.12 0.97 -4.52
CA TYR A 108 -0.24 0.51 -4.29
C TYR A 108 -1.14 1.22 -5.29
N ASP A 109 -1.82 0.44 -6.12
CA ASP A 109 -2.82 0.95 -7.03
C ASP A 109 -4.17 0.89 -6.37
N VAL A 110 -4.84 2.03 -6.31
CA VAL A 110 -6.19 2.15 -5.78
C VAL A 110 -7.10 2.51 -6.93
N GLU A 111 -8.06 1.64 -7.21
CA GLU A 111 -9.03 1.81 -8.28
C GLU A 111 -10.33 2.40 -7.73
N ASP A 112 -10.80 3.46 -8.38
CA ASP A 112 -12.13 4.04 -8.16
C ASP A 112 -12.73 4.29 -9.56
N LYS A 113 -12.81 5.53 -10.04
CA LYS A 113 -13.20 5.84 -11.44
C LYS A 113 -12.00 6.00 -12.36
N VAL A 114 -10.83 6.21 -11.77
CA VAL A 114 -9.55 6.33 -12.47
C VAL A 114 -8.49 5.70 -11.58
N SER A 115 -7.65 4.84 -12.15
CA SER A 115 -6.55 4.19 -11.45
C SER A 115 -5.55 5.24 -10.95
N ARG A 116 -5.22 5.17 -9.66
CA ARG A 116 -4.29 6.07 -8.98
C ARG A 116 -3.23 5.24 -8.29
N ARG A 117 -2.00 5.71 -8.34
CA ARG A 117 -0.85 5.03 -7.74
C ARG A 117 -0.37 5.80 -6.53
N VAL A 118 -0.24 5.07 -5.43
CA VAL A 118 0.39 5.52 -4.18
C VAL A 118 1.78 4.89 -4.11
N ALA A 119 2.81 5.70 -4.24
CA ALA A 119 4.18 5.28 -3.96
C ALA A 119 4.50 5.52 -2.49
N GLY A 120 4.77 4.43 -1.79
CA GLY A 120 5.21 4.43 -0.40
C GLY A 120 6.65 3.95 -0.30
N ASP A 121 7.40 4.62 0.56
CA ASP A 121 8.67 4.15 1.14
C ASP A 121 8.49 3.93 2.65
N GLN A 122 9.60 3.71 3.36
CA GLN A 122 9.65 3.67 4.82
C GLN A 122 8.83 4.83 5.42
N GLU A 123 8.07 4.55 6.50
CA GLU A 123 7.16 5.50 7.18
C GLU A 123 5.77 5.69 6.54
N THR A 124 5.48 4.99 5.44
CA THR A 124 4.19 5.05 4.75
C THR A 124 3.28 3.93 5.21
N SER A 125 2.11 4.30 5.76
CA SER A 125 1.06 3.37 6.16
C SER A 125 -0.28 3.69 5.49
N PRO A 126 -0.52 3.25 4.24
CA PRO A 126 -1.85 3.28 3.65
C PRO A 126 -2.80 2.33 4.37
N ALA A 127 -3.91 2.86 4.85
CA ALA A 127 -5.05 2.10 5.36
C ALA A 127 -6.17 2.21 4.35
N THR A 128 -6.36 1.13 3.61
CA THR A 128 -7.30 1.10 2.51
C THR A 128 -8.57 0.40 2.96
N PRO A 129 -9.75 1.03 2.76
CA PRO A 129 -10.99 0.32 2.96
C PRO A 129 -11.14 -0.79 1.91
N ARG A 130 -12.06 -1.71 2.20
CA ARG A 130 -12.54 -2.84 1.39
C ARG A 130 -12.74 -2.50 -0.11
N GLU A 131 -11.65 -2.49 -0.89
CA GLU A 131 -11.62 -2.19 -2.33
C GLU A 131 -10.49 -2.98 -3.02
N THR A 132 -10.69 -3.20 -4.32
CA THR A 132 -9.73 -3.70 -5.29
C THR A 132 -8.41 -2.94 -5.23
N GLN A 133 -7.31 -3.66 -5.02
CA GLN A 133 -5.97 -3.09 -5.07
C GLN A 133 -4.98 -4.02 -5.74
N ASN A 134 -4.12 -3.41 -6.56
CA ASN A 134 -2.97 -4.08 -7.14
C ASN A 134 -1.72 -3.61 -6.40
N PHE A 135 -0.82 -4.55 -6.14
CA PHE A 135 0.45 -4.27 -5.49
C PHE A 135 1.60 -4.57 -6.44
N SER A 136 2.58 -3.66 -6.46
CA SER A 136 3.82 -3.90 -7.21
C SER A 136 5.02 -3.36 -6.43
N THR A 137 6.14 -4.07 -6.48
CA THR A 137 7.41 -3.52 -5.98
C THR A 137 7.89 -2.38 -6.87
N THR A 138 8.70 -1.51 -6.29
CA THR A 138 9.53 -0.60 -7.11
C THR A 138 10.66 -1.39 -7.78
N LEU A 139 11.42 -0.76 -8.69
CA LEU A 139 12.64 -1.34 -9.29
C LEU A 139 13.73 -1.75 -8.28
N ARG A 140 13.54 -1.50 -6.99
CA ARG A 140 14.39 -2.02 -5.92
C ARG A 140 14.12 -3.48 -5.60
N ASP A 141 13.00 -4.04 -6.07
CA ASP A 141 12.62 -5.45 -5.90
C ASP A 141 12.66 -5.96 -4.44
N TYR A 142 12.48 -5.03 -3.51
CA TYR A 142 12.53 -5.26 -2.08
C TYR A 142 11.49 -4.41 -1.34
N VAL A 143 10.70 -5.07 -0.51
CA VAL A 143 9.75 -4.43 0.41
C VAL A 143 9.47 -5.32 1.60
N MET A 144 9.53 -4.73 2.79
CA MET A 144 9.07 -5.32 4.04
C MET A 144 7.92 -4.47 4.57
N ARG A 145 6.76 -5.09 4.77
CA ARG A 145 5.55 -4.43 5.27
C ARG A 145 4.89 -5.23 6.38
N VAL A 146 4.20 -4.53 7.29
CA VAL A 146 3.23 -5.15 8.21
C VAL A 146 1.86 -5.00 7.61
N GLU A 147 1.14 -6.09 7.47
CA GLU A 147 -0.26 -6.11 7.08
C GLU A 147 -1.12 -6.34 8.32
N ARG A 148 -2.16 -5.54 8.46
CA ARG A 148 -3.13 -5.66 9.55
C ARG A 148 -4.51 -5.76 8.94
N SER A 149 -5.31 -6.69 9.44
CA SER A 149 -6.67 -6.91 8.96
C SER A 149 -7.59 -7.21 10.13
N GLU A 150 -8.88 -7.00 9.93
CA GLU A 150 -9.90 -7.56 10.82
C GLU A 150 -9.93 -9.09 10.63
N GLU A 151 -10.19 -9.82 11.70
CA GLU A 151 -10.40 -11.27 11.66
C GLU A 151 -11.84 -11.53 11.20
N ASP A 152 -12.00 -12.24 10.07
CA ASP A 152 -13.31 -12.73 9.63
C ASP A 152 -13.88 -13.59 10.76
N SER A 153 -14.84 -13.04 11.50
CA SER A 153 -15.57 -13.76 12.54
C SER A 153 -16.46 -14.79 11.86
N SER A 154 -15.92 -15.97 11.58
CA SER A 154 -16.66 -17.15 11.10
C SER A 154 -17.51 -17.77 12.20
#